data_AF-A0A089HIA2-F1
#
_entry.id   AF-A0A089HIA2-F1
#
_cell.length_a   1.000
_cell.length_b   1.000
_cell.length_c   1.000
_cell.angle_alpha   90.00
_cell.angle_beta   90.00
_cell.angle_gamma   90.00
#
_symmetry.space_group_name_H-M   'P 1'
#
loop_
_entity.id
_entity.type
_entity.pdbx_description
1 polymer ?
#
loop_
_entity_poly.entity_id
_entity_poly.type
_entity_poly.pdbx_seq_one_letter_code
_entity_poly.pdbx_strand_id
1 'polypeptide(L)'
;MLQKRLTTVLLASLLTVNAPPQIFAMESVNGPQENVQAQCDVLRDAFIWSLFDPIGKVLAGYDDDRQFMVDKLVEIKRLEQGQYYWEATLKVTTFEGAHNPPYHSYTVTFTNLFSKQPKVVNVQRTERTTYLQ
;
A
#
# COMPACT_ATOMS: atom_id res chain seq x y z
N MET A 1 67.28 19.05 -0.38
CA MET A 1 67.80 20.34 0.18
C MET A 1 66.97 21.45 -0.45
N LEU A 2 66.45 22.51 0.18
CA LEU A 2 66.51 23.09 1.52
C LEU A 2 65.42 24.19 1.50
N GLN A 3 64.27 23.98 2.16
CA GLN A 3 63.71 24.80 3.25
C GLN A 3 63.82 26.36 3.23
N LYS A 4 62.63 26.98 3.29
CA LYS A 4 62.17 28.15 4.10
C LYS A 4 62.67 29.56 3.66
N ARG A 5 61.94 30.68 3.75
CA ARG A 5 60.97 31.25 4.73
C ARG A 5 60.05 32.30 4.05
N LEU A 6 58.73 32.35 4.34
CA LEU A 6 57.95 33.40 5.06
C LEU A 6 58.45 34.86 4.86
N THR A 7 57.62 35.85 4.47
CA THR A 7 56.51 36.43 5.27
C THR A 7 55.46 37.23 4.47
N THR A 8 54.27 37.29 5.08
CA THR A 8 52.95 37.89 4.78
C THR A 8 52.89 39.42 4.60
N VAL A 9 51.95 39.92 3.77
CA VAL A 9 51.15 41.13 4.06
C VAL A 9 49.72 40.95 3.52
N LEU A 10 48.73 41.22 4.40
CA LEU A 10 47.28 41.25 4.19
C LEU A 10 46.85 42.32 3.17
N LEU A 11 45.78 42.05 2.41
CA LEU A 11 44.74 43.07 2.22
C LEU A 11 43.36 42.41 2.06
N ALA A 12 42.49 42.72 3.02
CA ALA A 12 41.10 42.29 3.08
C ALA A 12 40.23 43.15 2.16
N SER A 13 39.29 42.50 1.46
CA SER A 13 38.04 43.15 1.02
C SER A 13 36.94 42.08 0.93
N LEU A 14 36.34 41.80 2.08
CA LEU A 14 35.06 41.09 2.18
C LEU A 14 33.95 42.11 1.89
N LEU A 15 33.28 41.98 0.76
CA LEU A 15 31.93 42.51 0.57
C LEU A 15 30.96 41.33 0.63
N THR A 16 30.70 40.84 1.83
CA THR A 16 29.54 39.99 2.06
C THR A 16 28.33 40.90 2.19
N VAL A 17 27.55 41.01 1.12
CA VAL A 17 26.21 41.57 1.16
C VAL A 17 25.41 40.67 2.12
N ASN A 18 25.10 41.19 3.31
CA ASN A 18 24.12 40.58 4.20
C ASN A 18 22.75 40.70 3.53
N ALA A 19 22.39 39.74 2.70
CA ALA A 19 20.99 39.48 2.44
C ALA A 19 20.41 38.85 3.72
N PRO A 20 19.33 39.40 4.30
CA PRO A 20 18.67 38.74 5.41
C PRO A 20 18.24 37.33 4.97
N PRO A 21 18.32 36.32 5.85
CA PRO A 21 17.77 35.02 5.54
C PRO A 21 16.29 35.20 5.17
N GLN A 22 15.93 34.84 3.94
CA GLN A 22 14.56 34.65 3.56
C GLN A 22 14.07 33.46 4.39
N ILE A 23 13.48 33.76 5.54
CA ILE A 23 12.69 32.79 6.29
C ILE A 23 11.52 32.48 5.35
N PHE A 24 11.65 31.41 4.58
CA PHE A 24 10.47 30.75 4.06
C PHE A 24 9.68 30.34 5.29
N ALA A 25 8.63 31.09 5.62
CA ALA A 25 7.57 30.57 6.44
C ALA A 25 7.11 29.31 5.73
N MET A 26 7.54 28.16 6.23
CA MET A 26 6.90 26.89 5.92
C MET A 26 5.53 27.02 6.57
N GLU A 27 4.61 27.60 5.81
CA GLU A 27 3.21 27.65 6.15
C GLU A 27 2.83 26.22 6.49
N SER A 28 2.47 26.00 7.75
CA SER A 28 2.04 24.69 8.22
C SER A 28 0.88 24.28 7.34
N VAL A 29 1.13 23.35 6.41
CA VAL A 29 0.10 22.75 5.54
C VAL A 29 -0.75 21.84 6.40
N ASN A 30 -1.56 22.44 7.27
CA ASN A 30 -2.78 21.85 7.79
C ASN A 30 -3.87 22.13 6.76
N GLY A 31 -3.70 21.61 5.54
CA GLY A 31 -4.82 21.41 4.64
C GLY A 31 -5.76 20.35 5.22
N PRO A 32 -7.03 20.26 4.79
CA PRO A 32 -8.01 19.35 5.39
C PRO A 32 -7.60 17.89 5.13
N GLN A 33 -6.86 17.29 6.07
CA GLN A 33 -6.40 15.89 6.01
C GLN A 33 -7.58 14.90 5.93
N GLU A 34 -8.76 15.29 6.44
CA GLU A 34 -9.99 14.51 6.38
C GLU A 34 -10.42 14.18 4.94
N ASN A 35 -10.18 15.09 3.99
CA ASN A 35 -10.60 14.92 2.60
C ASN A 35 -9.72 13.90 1.85
N VAL A 36 -8.40 13.91 2.09
CA VAL A 36 -7.46 12.99 1.43
C VAL A 36 -7.66 11.55 1.91
N GLN A 37 -7.85 11.34 3.21
CA GLN A 37 -8.06 10.00 3.76
C GLN A 37 -9.37 9.37 3.23
N ALA A 38 -10.47 10.12 3.26
CA ALA A 38 -11.75 9.65 2.74
C ALA A 38 -11.67 9.28 1.25
N GLN A 39 -10.92 10.05 0.45
CA GLN A 39 -10.71 9.73 -0.96
C GLN A 39 -9.91 8.43 -1.15
N CYS A 40 -8.87 8.19 -0.35
CA CYS A 40 -8.09 6.96 -0.38
C CYS A 40 -8.95 5.73 0.01
N ASP A 41 -9.84 5.88 0.99
CA ASP A 41 -10.74 4.81 1.42
C ASP A 41 -11.73 4.43 0.31
N VAL A 42 -12.32 5.42 -0.37
CA VAL A 42 -13.22 5.17 -1.52
C VAL A 42 -12.50 4.45 -2.65
N LEU A 43 -11.26 4.84 -2.98
CA LEU A 43 -10.48 4.17 -4.04
C LEU A 43 -10.10 2.74 -3.63
N ARG A 44 -9.76 2.52 -2.36
CA ARG A 44 -9.49 1.19 -1.82
C ARG A 44 -10.73 0.30 -1.89
N ASP A 45 -11.89 0.80 -1.49
CA ASP A 45 -13.14 0.04 -1.50
C ASP A 45 -13.59 -0.26 -2.92
N ALA A 46 -13.46 0.69 -3.85
CA ALA A 46 -13.73 0.47 -5.27
C ALA A 46 -12.80 -0.60 -5.86
N PHE A 47 -11.52 -0.60 -5.49
CA PHE A 47 -10.58 -1.64 -5.88
C PHE A 47 -10.99 -3.02 -5.32
N ILE A 48 -11.29 -3.11 -4.02
CA ILE A 48 -11.74 -4.36 -3.39
C ILE A 48 -13.05 -4.85 -4.03
N TRP A 49 -13.99 -3.96 -4.30
CA TRP A 49 -15.25 -4.28 -4.96
C TRP A 49 -15.03 -4.89 -6.35
N SER A 50 -14.05 -4.38 -7.11
CA SER A 50 -13.68 -4.96 -8.41
C SER A 50 -13.17 -6.41 -8.33
N LEU A 51 -12.77 -6.84 -7.13
CA LEU A 51 -12.30 -8.21 -6.85
C LEU A 51 -13.37 -9.09 -6.19
N PHE A 52 -14.57 -8.58 -5.91
CA PHE A 52 -15.62 -9.33 -5.21
C PHE A 52 -16.01 -10.62 -5.97
N ASP A 53 -16.34 -10.51 -7.24
CA ASP A 53 -16.65 -11.66 -8.10
C ASP A 53 -15.45 -12.63 -8.27
N PRO A 54 -14.21 -12.17 -8.56
CA PRO A 54 -13.03 -13.03 -8.54
C PRO A 54 -12.80 -13.79 -7.23
N ILE A 55 -13.03 -13.15 -6.07
CA ILE A 55 -12.91 -13.80 -4.76
C ILE A 55 -13.96 -14.90 -4.64
N GLY A 56 -15.23 -14.62 -4.93
CA GLY A 56 -16.29 -15.63 -4.88
C GLY A 56 -15.98 -16.87 -5.75
N LYS A 57 -15.42 -16.67 -6.95
CA LYS A 57 -14.98 -17.77 -7.83
C LYS A 57 -13.84 -18.59 -7.23
N VAL A 58 -12.88 -17.93 -6.56
CA VAL A 58 -11.80 -18.63 -5.85
C VAL A 58 -12.38 -19.50 -4.75
N LEU A 59 -13.24 -18.94 -3.90
CA LEU A 59 -13.82 -19.64 -2.75
C LEU A 59 -14.68 -20.84 -3.19
N ALA A 60 -15.50 -20.67 -4.23
CA ALA A 60 -16.28 -21.76 -4.82
C ALA A 60 -15.40 -22.92 -5.32
N GLY A 61 -14.17 -22.64 -5.78
CA GLY A 61 -13.20 -23.67 -6.15
C GLY A 61 -12.66 -24.51 -4.98
N TYR A 62 -12.94 -24.09 -3.74
CA TYR A 62 -12.62 -24.80 -2.50
C TYR A 62 -13.88 -25.33 -1.79
N ASP A 63 -15.00 -25.45 -2.52
CA ASP A 63 -16.32 -25.82 -2.00
C ASP A 63 -16.78 -24.93 -0.82
N ASP A 64 -16.46 -23.62 -0.91
CA ASP A 64 -16.78 -22.61 0.10
C ASP A 64 -17.59 -21.47 -0.52
N ASP A 65 -18.88 -21.70 -0.76
CA ASP A 65 -19.82 -20.78 -1.42
C ASP A 65 -20.51 -19.79 -0.45
N ARG A 66 -20.00 -19.71 0.78
CA ARG A 66 -20.58 -18.92 1.86
C ARG A 66 -20.39 -17.42 1.69
N GLN A 67 -21.07 -16.66 2.54
CA GLN A 67 -20.84 -15.22 2.64
C GLN A 67 -19.38 -14.98 3.03
N PHE A 68 -18.77 -13.95 2.45
CA PHE A 68 -17.39 -13.61 2.75
C PHE A 68 -17.22 -12.11 2.94
N MET A 69 -16.14 -11.74 3.63
CA MET A 69 -15.68 -10.37 3.73
C MET A 69 -14.19 -10.30 3.45
N VAL A 70 -13.74 -9.16 2.92
CA VAL A 70 -12.31 -8.85 2.80
C VAL A 70 -11.88 -8.19 4.09
N ASP A 71 -11.19 -8.93 4.95
CA ASP A 71 -10.70 -8.42 6.24
C ASP A 71 -9.61 -7.36 6.04
N LYS A 72 -8.72 -7.62 5.08
CA LYS A 72 -7.55 -6.79 4.87
C LYS A 72 -7.03 -6.89 3.44
N LEU A 73 -6.75 -5.73 2.86
CA LEU A 73 -5.81 -5.61 1.75
C LEU A 73 -4.40 -5.64 2.33
N VAL A 74 -3.67 -6.74 2.14
CA VAL A 74 -2.34 -6.93 2.74
C VAL A 74 -1.30 -6.10 2.01
N GLU A 75 -1.32 -6.16 0.68
CA GLU A 75 -0.36 -5.48 -0.18
C GLU A 75 -0.99 -5.26 -1.57
N ILE A 76 -0.64 -4.15 -2.21
CA ILE A 76 -0.76 -3.95 -3.65
C ILE A 76 0.61 -3.50 -4.14
N LYS A 77 1.18 -4.24 -5.09
CA LYS A 77 2.38 -3.85 -5.81
C LYS A 77 2.05 -3.57 -7.26
N ARG A 78 2.56 -2.45 -7.78
CA ARG A 78 2.60 -2.21 -9.22
C ARG A 78 3.69 -3.08 -9.82
N LEU A 79 3.38 -3.75 -10.92
CA LEU A 79 4.37 -4.53 -11.67
C LEU A 79 5.16 -3.61 -12.60
N GLU A 80 6.43 -3.92 -12.84
CA GLU A 80 7.32 -3.10 -13.68
C GLU A 80 6.84 -3.03 -15.13
N GLN A 81 6.21 -4.10 -15.60
CA GLN A 81 5.59 -4.15 -16.90
C GLN A 81 4.36 -3.22 -16.89
N GLY A 82 4.34 -2.21 -17.76
CA GLY A 82 3.14 -1.39 -17.99
C GLY A 82 2.80 -0.36 -16.91
N GLN A 83 1.78 0.45 -17.19
CA GLN A 83 1.38 1.54 -16.30
C GLN A 83 0.33 1.15 -15.25
N TYR A 84 -0.35 0.03 -15.45
CA TYR A 84 -1.53 -0.36 -14.68
C TYR A 84 -1.55 -1.84 -14.28
N TYR A 85 -0.46 -2.58 -14.52
CA TYR A 85 -0.37 -3.95 -14.03
C TYR A 85 -0.02 -3.97 -12.55
N TRP A 86 -0.67 -4.86 -11.82
CA TRP A 86 -0.56 -4.98 -10.38
C TRP A 86 -0.67 -6.44 -9.94
N GLU A 87 -0.19 -6.67 -8.73
CA GLU A 87 -0.49 -7.86 -7.95
C GLU A 87 -0.97 -7.40 -6.56
N ALA A 88 -2.06 -8.00 -6.07
CA ALA A 88 -2.69 -7.63 -4.82
C ALA A 88 -2.96 -8.88 -3.98
N THR A 89 -2.57 -8.82 -2.70
CA THR A 89 -2.80 -9.88 -1.74
C THR A 89 -3.83 -9.44 -0.73
N LEU A 90 -4.88 -10.25 -0.53
CA LEU A 90 -6.00 -9.97 0.36
C LEU A 90 -6.18 -11.10 1.37
N LYS A 91 -6.60 -10.75 2.58
CA LYS A 91 -7.16 -11.69 3.55
C LYS A 91 -8.68 -11.65 3.45
N VAL A 92 -9.27 -12.83 3.32
CA VAL A 92 -10.71 -13.04 3.16
C VAL A 92 -11.17 -14.03 4.20
N THR A 93 -12.29 -13.76 4.86
CA THR A 93 -12.90 -14.69 5.80
C THR A 93 -14.30 -15.06 5.31
N THR A 94 -14.69 -16.32 5.48
CA THR A 94 -16.02 -16.84 5.13
C THR A 94 -16.87 -17.08 6.38
N PHE A 95 -18.19 -17.02 6.23
CA PHE A 95 -19.17 -17.08 7.30
C PHE A 95 -20.46 -17.75 6.81
N GLU A 96 -21.06 -18.60 7.63
CA GLU A 96 -22.40 -19.15 7.36
C GLU A 96 -23.48 -18.05 7.27
N GLY A 97 -23.26 -16.90 7.92
CA GLY A 97 -24.15 -15.73 7.87
C GLY A 97 -23.55 -14.53 8.62
N ALA A 98 -24.15 -13.35 8.45
CA ALA A 98 -23.62 -12.07 8.95
C ALA A 98 -23.34 -11.97 10.46
N HIS A 99 -23.91 -12.86 11.27
CA HIS A 99 -23.73 -12.91 12.74
C HIS A 99 -23.05 -14.19 13.23
N ASN A 100 -22.62 -15.06 12.30
CA ASN A 100 -21.98 -16.32 12.64
C ASN A 100 -20.46 -16.09 12.79
N PRO A 101 -19.76 -16.91 13.58
CA PRO A 101 -18.32 -16.81 13.66
C PRO A 101 -17.65 -17.06 12.29
N PRO A 102 -16.44 -16.50 12.06
CA PRO A 102 -15.57 -16.90 10.96
C PRO A 102 -15.46 -18.42 10.83
N TYR A 103 -15.60 -18.92 9.60
CA TYR A 103 -15.41 -20.33 9.29
C TYR A 103 -13.99 -20.59 8.76
N HIS A 104 -13.68 -20.16 7.53
CA HIS A 104 -12.33 -20.24 6.98
C HIS A 104 -11.72 -18.86 6.81
N SER A 105 -10.38 -18.82 6.85
CA SER A 105 -9.61 -17.66 6.42
C SER A 105 -8.75 -18.03 5.21
N TYR A 106 -8.74 -17.14 4.22
CA TYR A 106 -7.96 -17.27 3.00
C TYR A 106 -7.00 -16.11 2.87
N THR A 107 -5.80 -16.38 2.36
CA THR A 107 -4.92 -15.37 1.78
C THR A 107 -4.88 -15.61 0.28
N VAL A 108 -5.41 -14.66 -0.49
CA VAL A 108 -5.55 -14.76 -1.95
C VAL A 108 -4.71 -13.69 -2.61
N THR A 109 -3.91 -14.06 -3.59
CA THR A 109 -3.13 -13.14 -4.40
C THR A 109 -3.67 -13.13 -5.83
N PHE A 110 -4.06 -11.95 -6.31
CA PHE A 110 -4.51 -11.73 -7.68
C PHE A 110 -3.50 -10.90 -8.48
N THR A 111 -3.50 -11.07 -9.80
CA THR A 111 -2.81 -10.19 -10.74
C THR A 111 -3.67 -9.88 -11.96
N ASN A 112 -3.51 -8.70 -12.56
CA ASN A 112 -4.07 -8.38 -13.87
C ASN A 112 -3.04 -8.45 -15.01
N LEU A 113 -1.84 -9.00 -14.78
CA LEU A 113 -0.78 -9.06 -15.78
C LEU A 113 -1.25 -9.75 -17.06
N PHE A 114 -1.21 -9.01 -18.18
CA PHE A 114 -1.67 -9.42 -19.51
C PHE A 114 -3.09 -10.02 -19.53
N SER A 115 -3.98 -9.52 -18.67
CA SER A 115 -5.33 -10.03 -18.54
C SER A 115 -6.37 -8.92 -18.38
N LYS A 116 -7.53 -9.10 -19.02
CA LYS A 116 -8.69 -8.21 -18.82
C LYS A 116 -9.44 -8.50 -17.51
N GLN A 117 -9.27 -9.69 -16.95
CA GLN A 117 -9.84 -10.10 -15.66
C GLN A 117 -8.71 -10.45 -14.69
N PRO A 118 -8.86 -10.19 -13.38
CA PRO A 118 -7.91 -10.66 -12.38
C PRO A 118 -7.72 -12.17 -12.47
N LYS A 119 -6.46 -12.60 -12.48
CA LYS A 119 -6.02 -14.00 -12.41
C LYS A 119 -5.53 -14.30 -11.01
N VAL A 120 -5.74 -15.53 -10.57
CA VAL A 120 -5.25 -16.02 -9.28
C VAL A 120 -3.79 -16.42 -9.42
N VAL A 121 -2.93 -15.90 -8.54
CA VAL A 121 -1.51 -16.28 -8.46
C VAL A 121 -1.29 -17.30 -7.35
N ASN A 122 -1.92 -17.09 -6.20
CA ASN A 122 -1.77 -17.95 -5.03
C ASN A 122 -3.03 -17.93 -4.17
N VAL A 123 -3.33 -19.06 -3.54
CA VAL A 123 -4.40 -19.20 -2.55
C VAL A 123 -3.90 -20.05 -1.39
N GLN A 124 -4.00 -19.53 -0.18
CA GLN A 124 -3.71 -20.27 1.04
C GLN A 124 -4.96 -20.23 1.92
N ARG A 125 -5.54 -21.41 2.17
CA ARG A 125 -6.63 -21.59 3.14
C ARG A 125 -6.01 -21.98 4.48
N THR A 126 -6.34 -21.23 5.52
CA THR A 126 -6.02 -21.58 6.91
C THR A 126 -7.25 -22.20 7.54
N GLU A 127 -7.17 -23.50 7.83
CA GLU A 127 -8.17 -24.19 8.65
C GLU A 127 -8.09 -23.63 10.08
N ARG A 128 -9.22 -23.23 10.66
CA ARG A 128 -9.27 -23.08 12.12
C ARG A 128 -9.43 -24.46 12.71
N THR A 129 -8.53 -24.85 13.60
CA THR A 129 -8.78 -25.92 14.57
C THR A 129 -10.03 -25.52 15.36
N THR A 130 -11.17 -26.12 15.03
CA THR A 130 -12.37 -26.03 15.84
C THR A 130 -12.00 -26.47 17.25
N TYR A 131 -12.23 -25.61 18.25
CA TYR A 131 -12.32 -26.09 19.63
C TYR A 131 -13.41 -27.16 19.63
N LEU A 132 -13.02 -28.40 19.90
CA LEU A 132 -13.93 -29.50 20.20
C LEU A 132 -14.85 -28.99 21.32
N GLN A 133 -16.14 -28.83 21.01
CA GLN A 133 -17.19 -28.74 22.02
C GLN A 133 -17.63 -30.16 22.39
#